data_AF-A0A6B7PQU0-F1
#
_entry.id   AF-A0A6B7PQU0-F1
#
_cell.length_a   1.000
_cell.length_b   1.000
_cell.length_c   1.000
_cell.angle_alpha   90.00
_cell.angle_beta   90.00
_cell.angle_gamma   90.00
#
_symmetry.space_group_name_H-M   'P 1'
#
loop_
_entity.id
_entity.type
_entity.pdbx_description
1 polymer ?
#
loop_
_entity_poly.entity_id
_entity_poly.type
_entity_poly.pdbx_seq_one_letter_code
_entity_poly.pdbx_strand_id
1 'polypeptide(L)'
;LTESLLYTSGAIAELGSVDEGTTRTDTMNLERQRGITIQTAVTSFQWEDVKVNIIDTPGHMDFLAEVYRSLSVLDGAVLLVSAKDGIQAQTRILFHALQIMKIPTIFFINKIDQEGIDLPMVYREMKAKLSSEIIVKQKVGQHPHINVTDNDDMEQW
;
A
#
# COMPACT_ATOMS: atom_id res chain seq x y z
N LEU A 1 5.75 0.93 -4.39
CA LEU A 1 5.93 1.05 -2.92
C LEU A 1 7.04 0.13 -2.44
N THR A 2 6.94 -1.18 -2.70
CA THR A 2 7.95 -2.18 -2.31
C THR A 2 9.37 -1.76 -2.67
N GLU A 3 9.62 -1.35 -3.92
CA GLU A 3 10.94 -0.89 -4.34
C GLU A 3 11.40 0.39 -3.64
N SER A 4 10.49 1.33 -3.42
CA SER A 4 10.79 2.57 -2.68
C SER A 4 11.23 2.25 -1.25
N LEU A 5 10.61 1.26 -0.59
CA LEU A 5 11.02 0.80 0.74
C LEU A 5 12.41 0.13 0.69
N LEU A 6 12.68 -0.72 -0.29
CA LEU A 6 13.99 -1.36 -0.48
C LEU A 6 15.09 -0.33 -0.76
N TYR A 7 14.81 0.68 -1.58
CA TYR A 7 15.77 1.72 -1.90
C TYR A 7 16.06 2.61 -0.68
N THR A 8 15.00 3.06 0.01
CA THR A 8 15.14 3.94 1.18
C THR A 8 15.85 3.24 2.34
N SER A 9 15.69 1.93 2.48
CA SER A 9 16.44 1.13 3.47
C SER A 9 17.88 0.83 3.07
N GLY A 10 18.30 1.17 1.85
CA GLY A 10 19.63 0.85 1.32
C GLY A 10 19.80 -0.62 0.90
N ALA A 11 18.73 -1.41 0.87
CA ALA A 11 18.78 -2.81 0.43
C ALA A 11 19.01 -2.94 -1.08
N ILE A 12 18.63 -1.92 -1.87
CA ILE A 12 18.97 -1.80 -3.29
C ILE A 12 19.61 -0.42 -3.56
N ALA A 13 20.59 -0.39 -4.47
CA ALA A 13 21.35 0.82 -4.77
C ALA A 13 20.63 1.78 -5.73
N GLU A 14 19.65 1.29 -6.49
CA GLU A 14 18.91 2.04 -7.51
C GLU A 14 17.42 1.70 -7.44
N LEU A 15 16.56 2.68 -7.71
CA LEU A 15 15.11 2.50 -7.85
C LEU A 15 14.80 1.86 -9.21
N GLY A 16 14.03 0.78 -9.21
CA GLY A 16 13.42 0.25 -10.43
C GLY A 16 12.18 1.07 -10.83
N SER A 17 11.76 0.90 -12.09
CA SER A 17 10.53 1.46 -12.63
C SER A 17 9.70 0.36 -13.28
N VAL A 18 8.40 0.32 -12.95
CA VAL A 18 7.44 -0.62 -13.57
C VAL A 18 7.31 -0.31 -15.07
N ASP A 19 7.26 0.97 -15.42
CA ASP A 19 7.10 1.41 -16.82
C ASP A 19 8.33 1.07 -17.68
N GLU A 20 9.51 0.95 -17.05
CA GLU A 20 10.76 0.57 -17.72
C GLU A 20 11.09 -0.93 -17.57
N GLY A 21 10.27 -1.69 -16.82
CA GLY A 21 10.47 -3.11 -16.58
C GLY A 21 11.75 -3.46 -15.81
N THR A 22 12.32 -2.49 -15.08
CA THR A 22 13.56 -2.64 -14.29
C THR A 22 13.29 -3.07 -12.85
N THR A 23 12.02 -3.25 -12.49
CA THR A 23 11.61 -3.70 -11.17
C THR A 23 12.19 -5.07 -10.81
N ARG A 24 12.76 -5.19 -9.60
CA ARG A 24 13.39 -6.43 -9.12
C ARG A 24 12.39 -7.44 -8.55
N THR A 25 11.18 -6.99 -8.19
CA THR A 25 10.10 -7.85 -7.66
C THR A 25 9.32 -8.56 -8.76
N ASP A 26 9.29 -8.00 -9.99
CA ASP A 26 8.60 -8.61 -11.14
C ASP A 26 9.55 -9.57 -11.86
N THR A 27 9.63 -10.79 -11.35
CA THR A 27 10.61 -11.80 -11.77
C THR A 27 10.20 -12.51 -13.07
N MET A 28 8.91 -12.51 -13.43
CA MET A 28 8.42 -13.15 -14.66
C MET A 28 8.31 -12.16 -15.84
N ASN A 29 8.74 -12.59 -17.02
CA ASN A 29 8.56 -11.85 -18.29
C ASN A 29 7.09 -11.45 -18.54
N LEU A 30 6.13 -12.28 -18.10
CA LEU A 30 4.71 -12.03 -18.27
C LEU A 30 4.19 -10.91 -17.35
N GLU A 31 4.74 -10.78 -16.14
CA GLU A 31 4.42 -9.69 -15.20
C GLU A 31 4.88 -8.35 -15.77
N ARG A 32 6.13 -8.29 -16.25
CA ARG A 32 6.70 -7.10 -16.91
C ARG A 32 5.91 -6.69 -18.15
N GLN A 33 5.50 -7.66 -18.97
CA GLN A 33 4.74 -7.36 -20.19
C GLN A 33 3.33 -6.84 -19.91
N ARG A 34 2.73 -7.18 -18.75
CA ARG A 34 1.36 -6.80 -18.39
C ARG A 34 1.29 -5.68 -17.35
N GLY A 35 2.40 -5.29 -16.73
CA GLY A 35 2.44 -4.29 -15.66
C GLY A 35 1.63 -4.70 -14.42
N ILE A 36 1.50 -6.00 -14.16
CA ILE A 36 0.76 -6.54 -13.01
C ILE A 36 1.62 -7.56 -12.28
N THR A 37 1.52 -7.57 -10.95
CA THR A 37 2.06 -8.63 -10.09
C THR A 37 1.15 -9.86 -10.20
N ILE A 38 1.72 -10.99 -10.59
CA ILE A 38 1.02 -12.27 -10.79
C ILE A 38 1.35 -13.24 -9.65
N GLN A 39 2.59 -13.24 -9.18
CA GLN A 39 3.05 -14.07 -8.07
C GLN A 39 3.41 -13.22 -6.85
N THR A 40 3.19 -13.79 -5.67
CA THR A 40 3.62 -13.19 -4.42
C THR A 40 5.14 -13.16 -4.36
N ALA A 41 5.74 -11.97 -4.24
CA ALA A 41 7.17 -11.82 -4.05
C ALA A 41 7.51 -11.62 -2.58
N VAL A 42 8.57 -12.27 -2.09
CA VAL A 42 9.06 -12.09 -0.73
C VAL A 42 10.42 -11.41 -0.78
N THR A 43 10.55 -10.30 -0.07
CA THR A 43 11.82 -9.57 0.07
C THR A 43 12.02 -9.17 1.52
N SER A 44 13.28 -8.97 1.91
CA SER A 44 13.63 -8.60 3.27
C SER A 44 14.62 -7.44 3.24
N PHE A 45 14.47 -6.53 4.19
CA PHE A 45 15.44 -5.47 4.43
C PHE A 45 15.60 -5.24 5.93
N GLN A 46 16.70 -4.58 6.29
CA GLN A 46 16.95 -4.13 7.65
C GLN A 46 16.57 -2.65 7.74
N TRP A 47 15.80 -2.28 8.75
CA TRP A 47 15.53 -0.89 9.09
C TRP A 47 15.92 -0.67 10.54
N GLU A 48 17.00 0.08 10.76
CA GLU A 48 17.64 0.20 12.07
C GLU A 48 17.92 -1.21 12.66
N ASP A 49 17.43 -1.51 13.86
CA ASP A 49 17.59 -2.81 14.51
C ASP A 49 16.46 -3.81 14.20
N VAL A 50 15.54 -3.46 13.30
CA VAL A 50 14.39 -4.29 12.93
C VAL A 50 14.56 -4.92 11.54
N LYS A 51 14.45 -6.25 11.47
CA LYS A 51 14.33 -6.96 10.19
C LYS A 51 12.88 -6.93 9.71
N VAL A 52 12.65 -6.39 8.52
CA VAL A 52 11.34 -6.33 7.90
C VAL A 52 11.28 -7.34 6.75
N ASN A 53 10.23 -8.16 6.71
CA ASN A 53 9.92 -9.05 5.60
C ASN A 53 8.66 -8.53 4.91
N ILE A 54 8.77 -8.21 3.62
CA ILE A 54 7.63 -7.80 2.79
C ILE A 54 7.16 -9.01 2.01
N ILE A 55 5.85 -9.22 2.02
CA ILE A 55 5.12 -10.10 1.13
C ILE A 55 4.32 -9.21 0.18
N ASP A 56 4.78 -9.09 -1.07
CA ASP A 56 4.14 -8.29 -2.10
C ASP A 56 3.12 -9.17 -2.83
N THR A 57 1.84 -8.91 -2.64
CA THR A 57 0.76 -9.76 -3.14
C THR A 57 0.18 -9.23 -4.46
N PRO A 58 -0.27 -10.09 -5.38
CA PRO A 58 -1.00 -9.68 -6.58
C PRO A 58 -2.17 -8.74 -6.29
N GLY A 59 -2.30 -7.66 -7.08
CA GLY A 59 -3.39 -6.69 -6.93
C GLY A 59 -4.66 -7.00 -7.75
N HIS A 60 -4.63 -8.04 -8.59
CA HIS A 60 -5.73 -8.38 -9.50
C HIS A 60 -6.66 -9.45 -8.89
N MET A 61 -7.97 -9.30 -9.08
CA MET A 61 -9.01 -10.17 -8.50
C MET A 61 -8.86 -11.64 -8.86
N ASP A 62 -8.36 -11.94 -10.06
CA ASP A 62 -8.13 -13.33 -10.52
C ASP A 62 -7.13 -14.10 -9.64
N PHE A 63 -6.33 -13.40 -8.82
CA PHE A 63 -5.34 -14.01 -7.93
C PHE A 63 -5.73 -13.90 -6.45
N LEU A 64 -7.02 -13.69 -6.14
CA LEU A 64 -7.49 -13.53 -4.78
C LEU A 64 -7.12 -14.72 -3.87
N ALA A 65 -7.17 -15.95 -4.37
CA ALA A 65 -6.77 -17.13 -3.59
C ALA A 65 -5.31 -17.06 -3.09
N GLU A 66 -4.41 -16.49 -3.91
CA GLU A 66 -3.01 -16.31 -3.58
C GLU A 66 -2.82 -15.21 -2.53
N VAL A 67 -3.59 -14.12 -2.64
CA VAL A 67 -3.63 -13.06 -1.63
C VAL A 67 -4.07 -13.62 -0.28
N TYR A 68 -5.17 -14.38 -0.23
CA TYR A 68 -5.69 -14.97 1.02
C TYR A 68 -4.71 -15.96 1.66
N ARG A 69 -4.01 -16.75 0.85
CA ARG A 69 -2.95 -17.64 1.34
C ARG A 69 -1.84 -16.85 2.03
N SER A 70 -1.46 -15.72 1.44
CA SER A 70 -0.41 -14.84 1.96
C SER A 70 -0.81 -14.16 3.27
N LEU A 71 -2.10 -13.85 3.47
CA LEU A 71 -2.57 -13.23 4.72
C LEU A 71 -2.30 -14.08 5.98
N SER A 72 -2.28 -15.40 5.85
CA SER A 72 -2.14 -16.32 7.00
C SER A 72 -0.79 -16.27 7.70
N VAL A 73 0.21 -15.65 7.08
CA VAL A 73 1.58 -15.53 7.60
C VAL A 73 1.98 -14.08 7.93
N LEU A 74 1.03 -13.14 7.86
CA LEU A 74 1.29 -11.72 8.12
C LEU A 74 1.06 -11.38 9.58
N ASP A 75 2.03 -10.68 10.18
CA ASP A 75 1.87 -10.02 11.47
C ASP A 75 1.16 -8.65 11.36
N GLY A 76 1.12 -8.08 10.16
CA GLY A 76 0.50 -6.79 9.85
C GLY A 76 0.38 -6.56 8.34
N ALA A 77 -0.47 -5.61 7.94
CA ALA A 77 -0.72 -5.29 6.54
C ALA A 77 -0.64 -3.78 6.28
N VAL A 78 -0.14 -3.41 5.10
CA VAL A 78 -0.27 -2.06 4.55
C VAL A 78 -1.23 -2.14 3.38
N LEU A 79 -2.45 -1.60 3.53
CA LEU A 79 -3.45 -1.58 2.47
C LEU A 79 -3.35 -0.30 1.65
N LEU A 80 -2.98 -0.43 0.38
CA LEU A 80 -2.85 0.70 -0.54
C LEU A 80 -4.22 1.14 -1.07
N VAL A 81 -4.44 2.45 -1.08
CA VAL A 81 -5.62 3.10 -1.68
C VAL A 81 -5.14 4.15 -2.67
N SER A 82 -5.67 4.13 -3.88
CA SER A 82 -5.42 5.18 -4.87
C SER A 82 -6.29 6.40 -4.56
N ALA A 83 -5.66 7.56 -4.38
CA ALA A 83 -6.41 8.81 -4.19
C ALA A 83 -7.28 9.11 -5.41
N LYS A 84 -6.83 8.71 -6.61
CA LYS A 84 -7.54 8.90 -7.88
C LYS A 84 -8.73 7.95 -8.02
N ASP A 85 -8.51 6.67 -7.72
CA ASP A 85 -9.50 5.62 -8.00
C ASP A 85 -10.47 5.40 -6.82
N GLY A 86 -10.13 5.93 -5.65
CA GLY A 86 -10.93 5.80 -4.43
C GLY A 86 -11.01 4.36 -3.92
N ILE A 87 -12.09 4.08 -3.18
CA ILE A 87 -12.31 2.75 -2.58
C ILE A 87 -13.01 1.82 -3.55
N GLN A 88 -12.26 0.83 -4.01
CA GLN A 88 -12.75 -0.19 -4.93
C GLN A 88 -13.36 -1.40 -4.19
N ALA A 89 -14.16 -2.19 -4.91
CA ALA A 89 -14.78 -3.40 -4.34
C ALA A 89 -13.74 -4.37 -3.78
N GLN A 90 -12.62 -4.54 -4.49
CA GLN A 90 -11.50 -5.39 -4.07
C GLN A 90 -10.85 -4.94 -2.76
N THR A 91 -10.65 -3.63 -2.58
CA THR A 91 -10.13 -3.05 -1.34
C THR A 91 -11.02 -3.40 -0.15
N ARG A 92 -12.36 -3.37 -0.34
CA ARG A 92 -13.33 -3.74 0.70
C ARG A 92 -13.27 -5.22 1.06
N ILE A 93 -13.18 -6.09 0.05
CA ILE A 93 -13.08 -7.55 0.26
C ILE A 93 -11.80 -7.87 1.03
N LEU A 94 -10.67 -7.30 0.62
CA LEU A 94 -9.38 -7.53 1.26
C LEU A 94 -9.34 -6.99 2.69
N PHE A 95 -9.85 -5.77 2.91
CA PHE A 95 -9.92 -5.21 4.26
C PHE A 95 -10.83 -6.04 5.18
N HIS A 96 -11.96 -6.53 4.68
CA HIS A 96 -12.83 -7.41 5.46
C HIS A 96 -12.11 -8.71 5.87
N ALA A 97 -11.32 -9.30 4.96
CA ALA A 97 -10.51 -10.48 5.28
C ALA A 97 -9.47 -10.19 6.38
N LEU A 98 -8.76 -9.07 6.27
CA LEU A 98 -7.80 -8.62 7.28
C LEU A 98 -8.47 -8.44 8.67
N GLN A 99 -9.69 -7.90 8.70
CA GLN A 99 -10.46 -7.75 9.95
C GLN A 99 -10.87 -9.09 10.56
N ILE A 100 -11.36 -10.05 9.75
CA ILE A 100 -11.70 -11.40 10.23
C ILE A 100 -10.47 -12.09 10.84
N MET A 101 -9.33 -11.95 10.17
CA MET A 101 -8.06 -12.54 10.61
C MET A 101 -7.38 -11.73 11.72
N LYS A 102 -7.95 -10.58 12.12
CA LYS A 102 -7.43 -9.67 13.14
C LYS A 102 -6.00 -9.20 12.86
N ILE A 103 -5.67 -8.99 11.59
CA ILE A 103 -4.35 -8.50 11.17
C ILE A 103 -4.34 -6.97 11.30
N PRO A 104 -3.46 -6.39 12.13
CA PRO A 104 -3.30 -4.93 12.21
C PRO A 104 -3.03 -4.34 10.84
N THR A 105 -3.79 -3.31 10.45
CA THR A 105 -3.75 -2.76 9.10
C THR A 105 -3.49 -1.26 9.11
N ILE A 106 -2.47 -0.82 8.38
CA ILE A 106 -2.19 0.58 8.08
C ILE A 106 -2.72 0.87 6.67
N PHE A 107 -3.39 2.00 6.48
CA PHE A 107 -3.76 2.45 5.13
C PHE A 107 -2.69 3.38 4.57
N PHE A 108 -2.30 3.16 3.32
CA PHE A 108 -1.39 4.05 2.60
C PHE A 108 -2.08 4.60 1.35
N ILE A 109 -2.26 5.91 1.28
CA ILE A 109 -2.92 6.56 0.14
C ILE A 109 -1.86 7.02 -0.86
N ASN A 110 -1.88 6.47 -2.08
CA ASN A 110 -0.93 6.81 -3.14
C ASN A 110 -1.57 7.70 -4.22
N LYS A 111 -0.73 8.20 -5.15
CA LYS A 111 -1.13 9.07 -6.27
C LYS A 111 -1.80 10.37 -5.84
N ILE A 112 -1.39 10.90 -4.68
CA ILE A 112 -1.91 12.14 -4.09
C ILE A 112 -1.49 13.41 -4.86
N ASP A 113 -0.55 13.24 -5.79
CA ASP A 113 0.05 14.24 -6.66
C ASP A 113 -0.74 14.52 -7.94
N GLN A 114 -1.75 13.69 -8.25
CA GLN A 114 -2.56 13.89 -9.45
C GLN A 114 -3.48 15.11 -9.33
N GLU A 115 -3.78 15.74 -10.46
CA GLU A 115 -4.74 16.85 -10.51
C GLU A 115 -6.16 16.38 -10.15
N GLY A 116 -6.89 17.25 -9.44
CA GLY A 116 -8.30 17.01 -9.10
C GLY A 116 -8.53 16.07 -7.91
N ILE A 117 -7.48 15.71 -7.16
CA ILE A 117 -7.59 14.85 -5.98
C ILE A 117 -8.14 15.62 -4.77
N ASP A 118 -9.33 15.23 -4.32
CA ASP A 118 -9.94 15.69 -3.06
C ASP A 118 -9.67 14.66 -1.94
N LEU A 119 -8.56 14.84 -1.22
CA LEU A 119 -8.19 13.97 -0.10
C LEU A 119 -9.23 13.94 1.04
N PRO A 120 -9.82 15.06 1.47
CA PRO A 120 -10.93 15.04 2.42
C PRO A 120 -12.09 14.13 2.00
N MET A 121 -12.45 14.12 0.72
CA MET A 121 -13.47 13.21 0.20
C MET A 121 -13.02 11.74 0.29
N VAL A 122 -11.78 11.43 -0.10
CA VAL A 122 -11.21 10.07 0.02
C VAL A 122 -11.25 9.58 1.48
N TYR A 123 -10.90 10.43 2.45
CA TYR A 123 -10.96 10.07 3.87
C TYR A 123 -12.39 9.75 4.34
N ARG A 124 -13.38 10.54 3.90
CA ARG A 124 -14.80 10.28 4.21
C ARG A 124 -15.25 8.96 3.61
N GLU A 125 -14.87 8.68 2.37
CA GLU A 125 -15.19 7.41 1.72
C GLU A 125 -14.57 6.22 2.44
N MET A 126 -13.30 6.32 2.85
CA MET A 126 -12.62 5.29 3.64
C MET A 126 -13.38 5.02 4.93
N LYS A 127 -13.76 6.07 5.67
CA LYS A 127 -14.52 5.91 6.91
C LYS A 127 -15.88 5.26 6.69
N ALA A 128 -16.59 5.65 5.62
CA ALA A 128 -17.92 5.13 5.31
C ALA A 128 -17.90 3.69 4.77
N LYS A 129 -16.92 3.33 3.94
CA LYS A 129 -16.88 2.05 3.20
C LYS A 129 -16.01 0.99 3.85
N LEU A 130 -15.05 1.38 4.69
CA LEU A 130 -14.08 0.49 5.34
C LEU A 130 -14.28 0.45 6.87
N SER A 131 -14.05 1.57 7.59
CA SER A 131 -14.24 1.62 9.05
C SER A 131 -14.30 3.05 9.58
N SER A 132 -15.27 3.35 10.45
CA SER A 132 -15.40 4.65 11.14
C SER A 132 -14.20 4.97 12.04
N GLU A 133 -13.53 3.93 12.55
CA GLU A 133 -12.42 3.99 13.50
C GLU A 133 -11.07 4.35 12.85
N ILE A 134 -11.04 4.65 11.56
CA ILE A 134 -9.81 5.07 10.89
C ILE A 134 -9.34 6.42 11.44
N ILE A 135 -8.09 6.45 11.92
CA ILE A 135 -7.41 7.64 12.42
C ILE A 135 -6.40 8.12 11.37
N VAL A 136 -6.44 9.41 11.03
CA VAL A 136 -5.51 10.01 10.07
C VAL A 136 -4.23 10.39 10.79
N LYS A 137 -3.11 9.74 10.41
CA LYS A 137 -1.78 10.01 10.99
C LYS A 137 -1.01 11.13 10.30
N GLN A 138 -1.29 11.40 9.03
CA GLN A 138 -0.56 12.39 8.25
C GLN A 138 -1.54 13.28 7.51
N LYS A 139 -1.34 14.60 7.61
CA LYS A 139 -2.08 15.63 6.88
C LYS A 139 -1.27 16.06 5.67
N VAL A 140 -1.94 16.25 4.54
CA VAL A 140 -1.33 16.65 3.28
C VAL A 140 -1.83 18.01 2.86
N GLY A 141 -0.93 18.97 2.67
CA GLY A 141 -1.20 20.21 1.94
C GLY A 141 -0.77 20.05 0.49
N GLN A 142 -1.62 20.38 -0.48
CA GLN A 142 -1.34 20.15 -1.91
C GLN A 142 -0.82 21.39 -2.67
N HIS A 143 -0.80 22.59 -2.06
CA HIS A 143 -0.46 23.83 -2.77
C HIS A 143 0.54 24.71 -2.00
N PRO A 144 1.60 25.26 -2.64
CA PRO A 144 2.03 25.10 -4.04
C PRO A 144 2.81 23.80 -4.32
N HIS A 145 3.18 23.06 -3.27
CA HIS A 145 3.81 21.75 -3.35
C HIS A 145 3.13 20.82 -2.34
N ILE A 146 3.25 19.51 -2.57
CA ILE A 146 2.78 18.50 -1.62
C ILE A 146 3.66 18.57 -0.39
N ASN A 147 3.06 18.93 0.75
CA ASN A 147 3.69 18.86 2.05
C ASN A 147 2.94 17.87 2.93
N VAL A 148 3.67 16.94 3.53
CA VAL A 148 3.13 15.94 4.45
C VAL A 148 3.59 16.32 5.86
N THR A 149 2.64 16.43 6.77
CA THR A 149 2.88 16.75 8.18
C THR A 149 2.25 15.69 9.05
N ASP A 150 2.91 15.33 10.14
CA ASP A 150 2.35 14.39 11.10
C ASP A 150 1.16 15.03 11.83
N ASN A 151 0.15 14.22 12.12
CA ASN A 151 -1.02 14.61 12.88
C ASN A 151 -0.82 14.20 14.34
N ASP A 152 -0.16 15.07 15.10
CA ASP A 152 0.14 14.90 16.52
C ASP A 152 -1.07 15.19 17.44
N ASP A 153 -2.27 15.29 16.87
CA ASP A 153 -3.49 15.62 17.60
C ASP A 153 -3.95 14.41 18.42
N MET A 154 -3.34 14.23 19.60
CA MET A 154 -3.51 13.10 20.51
C MET A 154 -4.96 12.93 21.00
N GLU A 155 -5.81 13.95 20.89
CA GLU A 155 -7.24 13.87 21.24
C GLU A 155 -8.05 13.03 20.24
N GLN A 156 -7.50 12.73 19.06
CA GLN A 156 -8.13 11.89 18.03
C GLN A 156 -7.69 10.42 18.11
N TRP A 157 -6.95 10.02 19.15
CA TRP A 157 -6.34 8.69 19.32
C TRP A 157 -7.08 7.83 20.34
#